data_AF-A0A7H9DYX4-F1
#
_entry.id   AF-A0A7H9DYX4-F1
#
_cell.length_a   1.000
_cell.length_b   1.000
_cell.length_c   1.000
_cell.angle_alpha   90.00
_cell.angle_beta   90.00
_cell.angle_gamma   90.00
#
_symmetry.space_group_name_H-M   'P 1'
#
loop_
_entity.id
_entity.type
_entity.pdbx_description
1 polymer ?
#
loop_
_entity_poly.entity_id
_entity_poly.type
_entity_poly.pdbx_seq_one_letter_code
_entity_poly.pdbx_strand_id
1 'polypeptide(L)' 'MKYCRRYAIFNSIRISDLLARYCVEEFVIIMHETCIEEATLVADRLRRRIINLPLLQVQVP' A
#
# COMPACT_ATOMS: atom_id res chain seq x y z
N MET A 1 13.24 -8.99 -4.25
CA MET A 1 12.05 -8.71 -3.40
C MET A 1 11.23 -7.47 -3.82
N LYS A 2 11.41 -6.90 -5.03
CA LYS A 2 10.77 -5.65 -5.50
C LYS A 2 9.28 -5.76 -5.88
N TYR A 3 8.66 -6.94 -5.75
CA TYR A 3 7.30 -7.23 -6.23
C TYR A 3 6.31 -7.62 -5.11
N CYS A 4 6.68 -7.42 -3.84
CA CYS A 4 5.80 -7.71 -2.70
C CYS A 4 4.84 -6.55 -2.41
N ARG A 5 3.59 -6.85 -2.00
CA ARG A 5 2.55 -5.85 -1.63
C ARG A 5 3.09 -4.80 -0.65
N ARG A 6 3.81 -5.21 0.40
CA ARG A 6 4.40 -4.28 1.39
C ARG A 6 5.36 -3.28 0.75
N TYR A 7 6.23 -3.74 -0.15
CA TYR A 7 7.19 -2.88 -0.84
C TYR A 7 6.47 -1.88 -1.76
N ALA A 8 5.42 -2.31 -2.45
CA ALA A 8 4.61 -1.42 -3.28
C ALA A 8 3.91 -0.33 -2.47
N ILE A 9 3.32 -0.69 -1.32
CA ILE A 9 2.65 0.27 -0.43
C ILE A 9 3.67 1.26 0.15
N PHE A 10 4.80 0.76 0.70
CA PHE A 10 5.81 1.60 1.33
C PHE A 10 6.41 2.65 0.38
N ASN A 11 6.66 2.29 -0.89
CA ASN A 11 7.18 3.24 -1.88
C ASN A 11 6.11 4.18 -2.46
N SER A 12 4.86 4.04 -2.02
CA SER A 12 3.72 4.83 -2.49
C SER A 12 3.14 5.74 -1.40
N ILE A 13 3.81 5.88 -0.25
CA ILE A 13 3.44 6.76 0.86
C ILE A 13 4.58 7.73 1.17
N ARG A 14 4.32 8.78 1.96
CA ARG A 14 5.36 9.74 2.38
C ARG A 14 6.26 9.07 3.43
N ILE A 15 7.48 9.57 3.58
CA ILE A 15 8.43 9.08 4.60
C ILE A 15 7.89 9.28 6.03
N SER A 16 7.07 10.32 6.23
CA SER A 16 6.40 10.62 7.50
C SER A 16 5.22 9.69 7.82
N ASP A 17 4.71 8.96 6.83
CA ASP A 17 3.56 8.09 7.00
C ASP A 17 4.01 6.75 7.61
N LEU A 18 3.24 6.24 8.57
CA LEU A 18 3.54 4.97 9.22
C LEU A 18 2.79 3.83 8.52
N LEU A 19 3.52 2.86 7.97
CA LEU A 19 2.96 1.61 7.44
C LEU A 19 3.04 0.49 8.48
N ALA A 20 1.90 -0.04 8.87
CA ALA A 20 1.77 -1.21 9.73
C ALA A 20 1.12 -2.38 8.99
N ARG A 21 1.50 -3.61 9.38
CA ARG A 21 0.74 -4.81 9.05
C ARG A 21 -0.20 -5.08 10.20
N TYR A 22 -1.50 -5.02 9.95
CA TYR A 22 -2.53 -5.19 10.98
C TYR A 22 -2.86 -6.68 11.18
N CYS A 23 -3.04 -7.41 10.08
CA CYS A 23 -3.26 -8.86 10.08
C CYS A 23 -2.43 -9.53 8.97
N VAL A 24 -2.68 -10.82 8.71
CA VAL A 24 -1.97 -11.61 7.69
C VAL A 24 -2.03 -10.94 6.32
N GLU A 25 -3.21 -10.49 5.90
CA GLU A 25 -3.45 -9.87 4.59
C GLU A 25 -3.82 -8.38 4.66
N GLU A 26 -3.86 -7.80 5.85
CA GLU A 26 -4.33 -6.42 6.06
C GLU A 26 -3.18 -5.48 6.43
N PHE A 27 -3.21 -4.29 5.85
CA PHE A 27 -2.25 -3.22 6.09
C PHE A 27 -2.99 -1.95 6.50
N VAL A 28 -2.38 -1.20 7.41
CA VAL A 28 -2.88 0.10 7.87
C VAL A 28 -1.79 1.14 7.63
N ILE A 29 -2.20 2.30 7.12
CA ILE A 29 -1.31 3.47 6.94
C ILE A 29 -1.84 4.57 7.85
N ILE A 30 -0.99 5.09 8.73
CA ILE A 30 -1.29 6.27 9.54
C ILE A 30 -0.60 7.46 8.88
N MET A 31 -1.38 8.46 8.48
CA MET A 31 -0.90 9.65 7.79
C MET A 31 -1.00 10.85 8.72
N HIS A 32 0.14 11.47 9.02
CA HIS A 32 0.17 12.69 9.85
C HIS A 32 -0.30 13.90 9.04
N GLU A 33 -0.98 14.86 9.70
CA GLU A 33 -1.41 16.13 9.07
C GLU A 33 -2.14 15.95 7.73
N THR A 34 -2.95 14.90 7.61
CA THR A 34 -3.65 14.56 6.37
C THR A 34 -5.15 14.59 6.59
N CYS A 35 -5.88 15.33 5.77
CA CYS A 35 -7.34 15.35 5.81
C CYS A 35 -7.96 14.19 5.02
N ILE A 36 -9.28 14.03 5.12
CA ILE A 36 -9.97 12.90 4.48
C ILE A 36 -9.90 12.95 2.95
N GLU A 37 -9.90 14.14 2.35
CA GLU A 37 -9.80 14.32 0.90
C GLU A 37 -8.43 13.85 0.39
N GLU A 38 -7.35 14.25 1.06
CA GLU A 38 -5.98 13.83 0.72
C GLU A 38 -5.77 12.33 0.93
N ALA A 39 -6.25 11.78 2.06
CA ALA A 39 -6.19 10.36 2.34
C ALA A 39 -6.93 9.54 1.27
N THR A 40 -8.07 10.04 0.78
CA THR A 40 -8.83 9.41 -0.30
C THR A 40 -8.04 9.38 -1.61
N LEU A 41 -7.35 10.47 -1.95
CA LEU A 41 -6.48 10.52 -3.14
C LEU A 41 -5.32 9.53 -3.04
N VAL A 42 -4.70 9.41 -1.87
CA VAL A 42 -3.62 8.45 -1.62
C VAL A 42 -4.13 7.01 -1.72
N ALA A 43 -5.31 6.72 -1.17
CA ALA A 43 -5.94 5.41 -1.28
C ALA A 43 -6.22 5.03 -2.74
N ASP A 44 -6.76 5.94 -3.55
CA ASP A 44 -7.03 5.65 -4.96
C ASP A 44 -5.73 5.45 -5.78
N ARG A 45 -4.70 6.26 -5.50
CA ARG A 45 -3.36 6.08 -6.10
C ARG A 45 -2.79 4.70 -5.77
N LEU A 46 -2.84 4.29 -4.50
CA LEU A 46 -2.38 2.98 -4.03
C LEU A 46 -3.13 1.85 -4.73
N ARG A 47 -4.46 1.94 -4.81
CA ARG A 47 -5.31 0.96 -5.49
C ARG A 47 -4.88 0.76 -6.95
N ARG A 48 -4.72 1.85 -7.71
CA ARG A 48 -4.26 1.79 -9.11
C ARG A 48 -2.86 1.19 -9.24
N ARG A 49 -1.95 1.51 -8.30
CA ARG A 49 -0.58 0.99 -8.30
C ARG A 49 -0.55 -0.51 -8.03
N ILE A 50 -1.36 -1.00 -7.09
CA ILE A 50 -1.44 -2.42 -6.73
C ILE A 50 -2.03 -3.25 -7.88
N ILE A 51 -3.08 -2.75 -8.56
CA ILE A 51 -3.67 -3.42 -9.73
C ILE A 51 -2.63 -3.63 -10.84
N ASN A 52 -1.77 -2.65 -11.05
CA ASN A 52 -0.73 -2.69 -12.08
C ASN A 52 0.57 -3.37 -11.62
N LEU A 53 0.63 -3.89 -10.39
CA LEU A 53 1.81 -4.62 -9.94
C LEU A 53 1.83 -5.98 -10.65
N PRO A 54 2.95 -6.39 -11.26
CA PRO A 54 3.14 -7.77 -11.67
C PRO A 54 3.34 -8.60 -10.39
N LEU A 55 2.24 -8.96 -9.74
CA LEU A 55 2.26 -9.89 -8.63
C LEU A 55 2.69 -11.24 -9.22
N LEU A 56 3.73 -11.84 -8.62
CA LEU A 56 3.98 -13.27 -8.81
C LEU A 56 2.68 -13.96 -8.42
N GLN A 57 1.90 -14.41 -9.41
CA GLN A 57 0.82 -15.34 -9.15
C GLN A 57 1.48 -16.54 -8.50
N VAL A 58 1.21 -16.73 -7.20
CA VAL A 58 1.51 -17.98 -6.55
C VAL A 58 0.64 -18.99 -7.30
N GLN A 59 1.26 -19.81 -8.13
CA GLN A 59 0.61 -21.02 -8.64
C GLN A 59 0.28 -21.85 -7.40
N VAL A 60 -1.00 -21.83 -7.02
CA VAL A 60 -1.54 -22.79 -6.08
C VAL A 60 -1.54 -24.13 -6.84
N PRO A 61 -0.91 -25.19 -6.30
CA PRO A 61 -0.86 -26.49 -6.96
C PRO A 61 -2.26 -27.08 -7.21
#